data_AF-A0A1C6BNC8-F1
#
_entry.id   AF-A0A1C6BNC8-F1
#
_cell.length_a   1.000
_cell.length_b   1.000
_cell.length_c   1.000
_cell.angle_alpha   90.00
_cell.angle_beta   90.00
_cell.angle_gamma   90.00
#
_symmetry.space_group_name_H-M   'P 1'
#
loop_
_entity.id
_entity.type
_entity.pdbx_description
1 polymer ?
#
loop_
_entity_poly.entity_id
_entity_poly.type
_entity_poly.pdbx_seq_one_letter_code
_entity_poly.pdbx_strand_id
1 'polypeptide(L)'
;MKIIEATDRIPNLIDRLLEVWESSVRATHLFLSDGEIKSIKEYVPQALKGIAHLMIAEDDAGRPMAFMGVEDGTLEMLFISPEESGKGLGKRLIQYGIESYGVKRLAVNEQNPQAKGFYEHMGFQVYKRTDYDEQGNPYPLLYMSLAQKPWENLSSERNQMNTPALETERLILRKFTEQDMEALFLILQDEEVNRFLPWYPVKNMEEAKRFYEERYAAKYAQPQAYAYAVCLKADDYPIGYIKVDMEEHHDFGYGLRKEFWHKGIVTEAAKAVIKQVKKDGLSYITATHDRNNPRSGGVMRNVGMKYQYSYEEQWQPKNILVTFRMYQLNLDGNESRVYKKYWDTSAVHFIEPNL
;
A
#
# COMPACT_ATOMS: atom_id res chain seq x y z
N MET A 1 -1.82 15.78 -19.98
CA MET A 1 -2.71 14.66 -19.61
C MET A 1 -2.79 14.50 -18.08
N LYS A 2 -3.93 14.84 -17.50
CA LYS A 2 -4.20 14.83 -16.05
C LYS A 2 -5.26 13.79 -15.71
N ILE A 3 -5.11 13.03 -14.62
CA ILE A 3 -6.15 12.14 -14.09
C ILE A 3 -6.77 12.83 -12.87
N ILE A 4 -8.09 12.96 -12.85
CA ILE A 4 -8.85 13.57 -11.75
C ILE A 4 -10.06 12.71 -11.39
N GLU A 5 -10.47 12.75 -10.12
CA GLU A 5 -11.77 12.22 -9.71
C GLU A 5 -12.86 13.27 -9.98
N ALA A 6 -13.92 12.85 -10.68
CA ALA A 6 -15.06 13.67 -11.02
C ALA A 6 -16.12 13.60 -9.92
N THR A 7 -16.00 14.53 -8.97
CA THR A 7 -16.95 14.71 -7.87
C THR A 7 -18.18 15.50 -8.30
N ASP A 8 -18.03 16.47 -9.23
CA ASP A 8 -19.14 17.23 -9.82
C ASP A 8 -19.46 16.70 -11.22
N ARG A 9 -20.58 15.97 -11.34
CA ARG A 9 -20.97 15.21 -12.54
C ARG A 9 -22.06 15.92 -13.33
N ILE A 10 -21.78 17.18 -13.68
CA ILE A 10 -22.70 18.04 -14.44
C ILE A 10 -23.05 17.44 -15.82
N PRO A 11 -24.23 17.76 -16.39
CA PRO A 11 -24.71 17.16 -17.64
C PRO A 11 -23.71 17.23 -18.80
N ASN A 12 -23.03 18.38 -18.99
CA ASN A 12 -22.04 18.54 -20.06
C ASN A 12 -20.90 17.52 -19.96
N LEU A 13 -20.38 17.26 -18.77
CA LEU A 13 -19.32 16.27 -18.57
C LEU A 13 -19.81 14.88 -18.93
N ILE A 14 -21.03 14.53 -18.50
CA ILE A 14 -21.65 13.23 -18.81
C ILE A 14 -21.80 13.05 -20.32
N ASP A 15 -22.26 14.07 -21.05
CA ASP A 15 -22.40 14.02 -22.51
C ASP A 15 -21.04 13.76 -23.18
N ARG A 16 -19.97 14.41 -22.70
CA ARG A 16 -18.61 14.20 -23.23
C ARG A 16 -18.06 12.80 -22.91
N LEU A 17 -18.32 12.28 -21.71
CA LEU A 17 -17.96 10.90 -21.37
C LEU A 17 -18.76 9.89 -22.19
N LEU A 18 -20.01 10.21 -22.54
CA LEU A 18 -20.84 9.39 -23.41
C LEU A 18 -20.28 9.33 -24.84
N GLU A 19 -19.68 10.41 -25.35
CA GLU A 19 -18.95 10.42 -26.62
C GLU A 19 -17.69 9.52 -26.57
N VAL A 20 -16.91 9.60 -25.48
CA VAL A 20 -15.76 8.71 -25.25
C VAL A 20 -16.19 7.25 -25.17
N TRP A 21 -17.28 6.97 -24.45
CA TRP A 21 -17.85 5.64 -24.35
C TRP A 21 -18.25 5.09 -25.72
N GLU A 22 -19.06 5.84 -26.49
CA GLU A 22 -19.58 5.36 -27.77
C GLU A 22 -18.45 5.13 -28.79
N SER A 23 -17.50 6.07 -28.89
CA SER A 23 -16.34 5.94 -29.79
C SER A 23 -15.46 4.73 -29.42
N SER A 24 -15.25 4.49 -28.13
CA SER A 24 -14.49 3.34 -27.63
C SER A 24 -15.21 2.01 -27.91
N VAL A 25 -16.52 1.95 -27.67
CA VAL A 25 -17.36 0.75 -27.93
C VAL A 25 -17.37 0.43 -29.41
N ARG A 26 -17.61 1.41 -30.28
CA ARG A 26 -17.60 1.20 -31.75
C ARG A 26 -16.25 0.69 -32.27
N ALA A 27 -15.15 1.07 -31.63
CA ALA A 27 -13.81 0.64 -32.02
C ALA A 27 -13.45 -0.77 -31.54
N THR A 28 -14.04 -1.25 -30.43
CA THR A 28 -13.56 -2.46 -29.72
C THR A 28 -14.61 -3.57 -29.57
N HIS A 29 -15.90 -3.24 -29.63
CA HIS A 29 -17.02 -4.17 -29.45
C HIS A 29 -17.71 -4.43 -30.79
N LEU A 30 -16.94 -4.93 -31.76
CA LEU A 30 -17.43 -5.23 -33.13
C LEU A 30 -18.54 -6.29 -33.20
N PHE A 31 -18.82 -6.94 -32.06
CA PHE A 31 -19.88 -7.93 -31.92
C PHE A 31 -21.25 -7.32 -31.57
N LEU A 32 -21.30 -6.04 -31.19
CA LEU A 32 -22.55 -5.31 -30.93
C LEU A 32 -23.06 -4.64 -32.20
N SER A 33 -24.38 -4.68 -32.42
CA SER A 33 -25.04 -3.92 -33.49
C SER A 33 -25.27 -2.46 -33.12
N ASP A 34 -25.49 -1.60 -34.12
CA ASP A 34 -25.84 -0.19 -33.89
C ASP A 34 -27.08 0.00 -33.00
N GLY A 35 -28.07 -0.88 -33.15
CA GLY A 35 -29.27 -0.87 -32.31
C GLY A 35 -28.96 -1.14 -30.85
N GLU A 36 -28.09 -2.11 -30.58
CA GLU A 36 -27.67 -2.47 -29.23
C GLU A 36 -26.81 -1.39 -28.60
N ILE A 37 -25.86 -0.81 -29.34
CA ILE A 37 -25.08 0.36 -28.87
C ILE A 37 -26.03 1.49 -28.49
N LYS A 38 -27.06 1.76 -29.29
CA LYS A 38 -28.06 2.79 -28.98
C LYS A 38 -28.83 2.48 -27.70
N SER A 39 -29.29 1.23 -27.52
CA SER A 39 -29.98 0.82 -26.29
C SER A 39 -29.08 0.90 -25.06
N ILE A 40 -27.80 0.52 -25.17
CA ILE A 40 -26.84 0.62 -24.07
C ILE A 40 -26.61 2.09 -23.70
N LYS A 41 -26.47 2.96 -24.71
CA LYS A 41 -26.24 4.39 -24.54
C LYS A 41 -27.30 5.08 -23.67
N GLU A 42 -28.54 4.58 -23.66
CA GLU A 42 -29.64 5.19 -22.90
C GLU A 42 -29.43 5.14 -21.38
N TYR A 43 -28.75 4.12 -20.85
CA TYR A 43 -28.54 3.97 -19.40
C TYR A 43 -27.13 4.35 -18.92
N VAL A 44 -26.14 4.47 -19.82
CA VAL A 44 -24.76 4.90 -19.47
C VAL A 44 -24.73 6.21 -18.67
N PRO A 45 -25.52 7.26 -18.99
CA PRO A 45 -25.55 8.48 -18.19
C PRO A 45 -25.95 8.26 -16.73
N GLN A 46 -26.88 7.32 -16.47
CA GLN A 46 -27.30 6.98 -15.12
C GLN A 46 -26.19 6.24 -14.37
N ALA A 47 -25.53 5.28 -15.04
CA ALA A 47 -24.42 4.54 -14.46
C ALA A 47 -23.22 5.46 -14.12
N LEU A 48 -22.87 6.40 -15.01
CA LEU A 48 -21.83 7.40 -14.76
C LEU A 48 -22.17 8.32 -13.58
N LYS A 49 -23.44 8.61 -13.32
CA LYS A 49 -23.87 9.39 -12.15
C LYS A 49 -23.89 8.56 -10.87
N GLY A 50 -24.16 7.26 -10.97
CA GLY A 50 -24.34 6.36 -9.83
C GLY A 50 -23.05 5.73 -9.30
N ILE A 51 -22.03 5.54 -10.15
CA ILE A 51 -20.80 4.84 -9.76
C ILE A 51 -20.09 5.56 -8.60
N ALA A 52 -19.60 4.83 -7.60
CA ALA A 52 -19.00 5.41 -6.40
C ALA A 52 -17.83 6.36 -6.74
N HIS A 53 -16.83 5.85 -7.48
CA HIS A 53 -15.66 6.61 -7.89
C HIS A 53 -15.58 6.70 -9.42
N LEU A 54 -15.55 7.91 -9.95
CA LEU A 54 -15.42 8.17 -11.39
C LEU A 54 -14.16 8.99 -11.65
N MET A 55 -13.19 8.39 -12.33
CA MET A 55 -11.93 9.03 -12.68
C MET A 55 -11.94 9.37 -14.16
N ILE A 56 -11.41 10.55 -14.50
CA ILE A 56 -11.36 11.08 -15.86
C ILE A 56 -9.92 11.43 -16.19
N ALA A 57 -9.47 11.02 -17.36
CA ALA A 57 -8.21 11.49 -17.93
C ALA A 57 -8.50 12.60 -18.95
N GLU A 58 -7.97 13.78 -18.70
CA GLU A 58 -8.16 14.96 -19.56
C GLU A 58 -6.87 15.36 -20.27
N ASP A 59 -6.99 15.76 -21.54
CA ASP A 59 -5.92 16.40 -22.27
C ASP A 59 -5.60 17.81 -21.72
N ASP A 60 -4.59 18.47 -22.26
CA ASP A 60 -4.14 19.77 -21.76
C ASP A 60 -5.16 20.90 -22.04
N ALA A 61 -6.18 20.64 -22.87
CA ALA A 61 -7.30 21.53 -23.13
C ALA A 61 -8.53 21.20 -22.25
N GLY A 62 -8.42 20.29 -21.28
CA GLY A 62 -9.52 19.89 -20.40
C GLY A 62 -10.57 19.03 -21.11
N ARG A 63 -10.16 18.27 -22.13
CA ARG A 63 -11.05 17.35 -22.85
C ARG A 63 -10.91 15.92 -22.33
N PRO A 64 -12.00 15.26 -21.88
CA PRO A 64 -11.96 13.86 -21.50
C PRO A 64 -11.51 12.98 -22.67
N MET A 65 -10.43 12.23 -22.44
CA MET A 65 -9.88 11.27 -23.39
C MET A 65 -10.08 9.83 -22.93
N ALA A 66 -10.33 9.62 -21.64
CA ALA A 66 -10.65 8.33 -21.06
C ALA A 66 -11.37 8.52 -19.72
N PHE A 67 -12.08 7.49 -19.28
CA PHE A 67 -12.63 7.45 -17.92
C PHE A 67 -12.62 6.03 -17.35
N MET A 68 -12.65 5.96 -16.02
CA MET A 68 -12.62 4.74 -15.24
C MET A 68 -13.62 4.85 -14.09
N GLY A 69 -14.48 3.83 -13.94
CA GLY A 69 -15.46 3.71 -12.86
C GLY A 69 -15.08 2.59 -11.90
N VAL A 70 -15.08 2.87 -10.60
CA VAL A 70 -14.72 1.90 -9.55
C VAL A 70 -15.78 1.89 -8.45
N GLU A 71 -16.17 0.69 -8.04
CA GLU A 71 -17.10 0.42 -6.94
C GLU A 71 -16.65 -0.83 -6.17
N ASP A 72 -16.55 -0.73 -4.84
CA ASP A 72 -16.17 -1.84 -3.95
C ASP A 72 -14.93 -2.66 -4.40
N GLY A 73 -13.89 -1.96 -4.86
CA GLY A 73 -12.65 -2.56 -5.35
C GLY A 73 -12.81 -3.34 -6.67
N THR A 74 -13.91 -3.13 -7.38
CA THR A 74 -14.18 -3.66 -8.71
C THR A 74 -14.12 -2.54 -9.73
N LEU A 75 -13.43 -2.79 -10.85
CA LEU A 75 -13.47 -1.94 -12.02
C LEU A 75 -14.76 -2.24 -12.80
N GLU A 76 -15.71 -1.32 -12.73
CA GLU A 76 -17.00 -1.44 -13.42
C GLU A 76 -16.95 -0.84 -14.84
N MET A 77 -16.07 0.16 -15.05
CA MET A 77 -15.96 0.85 -16.33
C MET A 77 -14.51 1.22 -16.63
N LEU A 78 -14.07 0.99 -17.86
CA LEU A 78 -12.85 1.59 -18.40
C LEU A 78 -13.00 1.80 -19.89
N PHE A 79 -13.03 3.06 -20.30
CA PHE A 79 -13.15 3.43 -21.71
C PHE A 79 -12.10 4.46 -22.06
N ILE A 80 -11.45 4.25 -23.20
CA ILE A 80 -10.36 5.08 -23.71
C ILE A 80 -10.74 5.46 -25.14
N SER A 81 -10.61 6.75 -25.46
CA SER A 81 -10.87 7.21 -26.81
C SER A 81 -9.94 6.50 -27.81
N PRO A 82 -10.41 6.18 -29.02
CA PRO A 82 -9.60 5.49 -30.02
C PRO A 82 -8.27 6.19 -30.32
N GLU A 83 -8.23 7.53 -30.24
CA GLU A 83 -7.04 8.34 -30.48
C GLU A 83 -5.93 8.09 -29.46
N GLU A 84 -6.27 7.71 -28.23
CA GLU A 84 -5.32 7.46 -27.13
C GLU A 84 -5.09 5.96 -26.84
N SER A 85 -5.77 5.09 -27.60
CA SER A 85 -5.56 3.64 -27.50
C SER A 85 -4.13 3.26 -27.88
N GLY A 86 -3.53 2.33 -27.12
CA GLY A 86 -2.16 1.88 -27.32
C GLY A 86 -1.05 2.84 -26.87
N LYS A 87 -1.38 4.06 -26.39
CA LYS A 87 -0.38 5.05 -25.91
C LYS A 87 -0.06 4.96 -24.41
N GLY A 88 -0.57 3.92 -23.73
CA GLY A 88 -0.33 3.67 -22.31
C GLY A 88 -1.29 4.38 -21.34
N LEU A 89 -2.29 5.13 -21.83
CA LEU A 89 -3.27 5.81 -20.98
C LEU A 89 -4.09 4.81 -20.14
N GLY A 90 -4.54 3.71 -20.74
CA GLY A 90 -5.26 2.64 -20.04
C GLY A 90 -4.45 2.01 -18.91
N LYS A 91 -3.15 1.75 -19.16
CA LYS A 91 -2.23 1.23 -18.14
C LYS A 91 -2.13 2.19 -16.94
N ARG A 92 -2.00 3.48 -17.20
CA ARG A 92 -1.93 4.51 -16.14
C ARG A 92 -3.22 4.56 -15.31
N LEU A 93 -4.39 4.50 -15.96
CA LEU A 93 -5.68 4.52 -15.27
C LEU A 93 -5.86 3.29 -14.39
N ILE A 94 -5.62 2.09 -14.91
CA ILE A 94 -5.71 0.85 -14.11
C ILE A 94 -4.75 0.87 -12.94
N GLN A 95 -3.50 1.26 -13.17
CA GLN A 95 -2.51 1.32 -12.09
C GLN A 95 -2.93 2.31 -11.00
N TYR A 96 -3.45 3.47 -11.39
CA TYR A 96 -4.04 4.43 -10.45
C TYR A 96 -5.24 3.86 -9.68
N GLY A 97 -6.12 3.11 -10.35
CA GLY A 97 -7.25 2.42 -9.73
C GLY A 97 -6.82 1.36 -8.72
N ILE A 98 -5.79 0.58 -9.04
CA ILE A 98 -5.22 -0.43 -8.13
C ILE A 98 -4.62 0.26 -6.90
N GLU A 99 -3.78 1.26 -7.10
CA GLU A 99 -3.01 1.92 -6.04
C GLU A 99 -3.88 2.80 -5.13
N SER A 100 -4.84 3.53 -5.70
CA SER A 100 -5.61 4.54 -4.96
C SER A 100 -7.00 4.05 -4.52
N TYR A 101 -7.61 3.11 -5.25
CA TYR A 101 -8.99 2.66 -5.00
C TYR A 101 -9.09 1.14 -4.76
N GLY A 102 -7.95 0.46 -4.66
CA GLY A 102 -7.92 -0.96 -4.32
C GLY A 102 -8.60 -1.86 -5.35
N VAL A 103 -8.59 -1.48 -6.64
CA VAL A 103 -9.14 -2.30 -7.72
C VAL A 103 -8.45 -3.66 -7.75
N LYS A 104 -9.23 -4.73 -7.57
CA LYS A 104 -8.76 -6.11 -7.56
C LYS A 104 -9.57 -7.03 -8.48
N ARG A 105 -10.75 -6.58 -8.92
CA ARG A 105 -11.68 -7.38 -9.72
C ARG A 105 -12.20 -6.58 -10.91
N LEU A 106 -12.61 -7.28 -11.95
CA LEU A 106 -13.30 -6.73 -13.11
C LEU A 106 -14.09 -7.81 -13.83
N ALA A 107 -15.00 -7.39 -14.69
CA ALA A 107 -15.61 -8.24 -15.71
C ALA A 107 -15.27 -7.71 -17.11
N VAL A 108 -15.02 -8.61 -18.06
CA VAL A 108 -14.76 -8.26 -19.45
C VAL A 108 -15.52 -9.20 -20.37
N ASN A 109 -16.08 -8.67 -21.46
CA ASN A 109 -16.71 -9.49 -22.50
C ASN A 109 -15.68 -10.43 -23.13
N GLU A 110 -16.00 -11.72 -23.20
CA GLU A 110 -15.11 -12.75 -23.79
C GLU A 110 -14.80 -12.45 -25.26
N GLN A 111 -15.75 -11.85 -25.97
CA GLN A 111 -15.63 -11.42 -27.37
C GLN A 111 -14.70 -10.20 -27.56
N ASN A 112 -14.13 -9.64 -26.48
CA ASN A 112 -13.14 -8.57 -26.53
C ASN A 112 -11.74 -9.09 -26.13
N PRO A 113 -11.03 -9.81 -27.02
CA PRO A 113 -9.72 -10.39 -26.73
C PRO A 113 -8.65 -9.32 -26.46
N GLN A 114 -8.81 -8.12 -27.03
CA GLN A 114 -7.89 -7.01 -26.79
C GLN A 114 -7.96 -6.53 -25.33
N ALA A 115 -9.16 -6.29 -24.81
CA ALA A 115 -9.35 -5.91 -23.40
C ALA A 115 -8.91 -7.03 -22.47
N LYS A 116 -9.26 -8.29 -22.78
CA LYS A 116 -8.78 -9.46 -22.03
C LYS A 116 -7.25 -9.48 -21.95
N GLY A 117 -6.56 -9.42 -23.10
CA GLY A 117 -5.10 -9.43 -23.14
C GLY A 117 -4.45 -8.24 -22.43
N PHE A 118 -5.09 -7.06 -22.49
CA PHE A 118 -4.68 -5.90 -21.71
C PHE A 118 -4.74 -6.18 -20.19
N TYR A 119 -5.85 -6.72 -19.69
CA TYR A 119 -5.98 -7.05 -18.27
C TYR A 119 -5.04 -8.17 -17.83
N GLU A 120 -4.82 -9.18 -18.66
CA GLU A 120 -3.83 -10.24 -18.42
C GLU A 120 -2.41 -9.65 -18.30
N HIS A 121 -2.04 -8.71 -19.18
CA HIS A 121 -0.75 -8.00 -19.10
C HIS A 121 -0.63 -7.13 -17.84
N MET A 122 -1.75 -6.57 -17.35
CA MET A 122 -1.82 -5.86 -16.08
C MET A 122 -1.81 -6.78 -14.86
N GLY A 123 -1.79 -8.10 -15.06
CA GLY A 123 -1.67 -9.10 -14.00
C GLY A 123 -3.00 -9.70 -13.54
N PHE A 124 -4.12 -9.43 -14.21
CA PHE A 124 -5.40 -10.06 -13.90
C PHE A 124 -5.48 -11.47 -14.48
N GLN A 125 -6.16 -12.38 -13.77
CA GLN A 125 -6.41 -13.76 -14.18
C GLN A 125 -7.90 -14.04 -14.15
N VAL A 126 -8.38 -14.75 -15.17
CA VAL A 126 -9.77 -15.24 -15.22
C VAL A 126 -9.98 -16.25 -14.11
N TYR A 127 -10.99 -16.04 -13.26
CA TYR A 127 -11.37 -16.99 -12.21
C TYR A 127 -12.81 -17.52 -12.35
N LYS A 128 -13.65 -16.83 -13.12
CA LYS A 128 -15.04 -17.21 -13.36
C LYS A 128 -15.46 -16.78 -14.77
N ARG A 129 -16.34 -17.56 -15.38
CA ARG A 129 -17.01 -17.25 -16.65
C ARG A 129 -18.51 -17.44 -16.50
N THR A 130 -19.31 -16.59 -17.13
CA THR A 130 -20.76 -16.80 -17.32
C THR A 130 -21.09 -16.80 -18.81
N ASP A 131 -22.12 -17.53 -19.19
CA ASP A 131 -22.61 -17.57 -20.58
C ASP A 131 -23.44 -16.33 -20.96
N TYR A 132 -23.97 -15.63 -19.96
CA TYR A 132 -24.83 -14.47 -20.10
C TYR A 132 -24.30 -13.29 -19.28
N ASP A 133 -24.67 -12.08 -19.69
CA ASP A 133 -24.45 -10.85 -18.93
C ASP A 133 -25.48 -10.70 -17.80
N GLU A 134 -25.37 -9.62 -17.01
CA GLU A 134 -26.29 -9.34 -15.89
C GLU A 134 -27.75 -9.09 -16.32
N GLN A 135 -27.98 -8.81 -17.61
CA GLN A 135 -29.29 -8.59 -18.20
C GLN A 135 -29.86 -9.87 -18.83
N GLY A 136 -29.09 -10.98 -18.82
CA GLY A 136 -29.48 -12.26 -19.39
C GLY A 136 -29.23 -12.38 -20.90
N ASN A 137 -28.53 -11.44 -21.51
CA ASN A 137 -28.16 -11.51 -22.93
C ASN A 137 -26.99 -12.48 -23.14
N PRO A 138 -26.87 -13.14 -24.31
CA PRO A 138 -25.83 -14.13 -24.60
C PRO A 138 -24.47 -13.47 -24.90
N TYR A 139 -24.00 -12.64 -23.97
CA TYR A 139 -22.69 -12.00 -23.97
C TYR A 139 -21.86 -12.58 -22.83
N PRO A 140 -21.06 -13.64 -23.09
CA PRO A 140 -20.27 -14.26 -22.04
C PRO A 140 -19.31 -13.28 -21.37
N LEU A 141 -19.34 -13.25 -20.05
CA LEU A 141 -18.44 -12.44 -19.24
C LEU A 141 -17.34 -13.30 -18.63
N LEU A 142 -16.11 -12.80 -18.74
CA LEU A 142 -14.96 -13.30 -17.99
C LEU A 142 -14.77 -12.40 -16.77
N TYR A 143 -14.94 -12.97 -15.60
CA TYR A 143 -14.60 -12.31 -14.35
C TYR A 143 -13.13 -12.57 -14.06
N MET A 144 -12.40 -11.47 -13.90
CA MET A 144 -10.97 -11.50 -13.66
C MET A 144 -10.64 -10.86 -12.32
N SER A 145 -9.61 -11.39 -11.67
CA SER A 145 -9.06 -10.85 -10.44
C SER A 145 -7.56 -10.67 -10.59
N LEU A 146 -6.99 -9.62 -10.00
CA LEU A 146 -5.55 -9.43 -9.98
C LEU A 146 -4.90 -10.68 -9.36
N ALA A 147 -3.95 -11.29 -10.09
CA ALA A 147 -3.24 -12.49 -9.66
C ALA A 147 -2.55 -12.19 -8.34
N GLN A 148 -3.10 -12.74 -7.28
CA GLN A 148 -2.46 -12.69 -5.99
C GLN A 148 -1.17 -13.48 -6.10
N LYS A 149 -0.03 -12.85 -5.77
CA LYS A 149 1.24 -13.57 -5.74
C LYS A 149 1.06 -14.78 -4.80
N PRO A 150 1.69 -15.94 -5.02
CA PRO A 150 1.42 -17.16 -4.25
C PRO A 150 1.51 -17.02 -2.72
N TRP A 151 2.17 -15.97 -2.22
CA TRP A 151 2.23 -15.62 -0.80
C TRP A 151 1.03 -14.80 -0.27
N GLU A 152 0.19 -14.23 -1.14
CA GLU A 152 -1.07 -13.53 -0.79
C GLU A 152 -2.26 -14.50 -0.63
N ASN A 153 -2.19 -15.72 -1.21
CA ASN A 153 -3.25 -16.75 -1.14
C ASN A 153 -3.30 -17.55 0.19
N LEU A 154 -2.63 -17.11 1.26
CA LEU A 154 -2.74 -17.73 2.58
C LEU A 154 -3.82 -17.12 3.49
N SER A 155 -4.65 -16.20 3.00
CA SER A 155 -5.57 -15.43 3.85
C SER A 155 -6.92 -15.03 3.21
N SER A 156 -7.67 -15.97 2.66
CA SER A 156 -9.07 -15.71 2.25
C SER A 156 -10.14 -16.25 3.21
N GLU A 157 -9.80 -17.04 4.25
CA GLU A 157 -10.78 -17.50 5.25
C GLU A 157 -10.33 -17.38 6.72
N ARG A 158 -9.16 -16.80 6.97
CA ARG A 158 -8.85 -16.21 8.29
C ARG A 158 -8.90 -14.71 8.09
N ASN A 159 -9.65 -13.99 8.92
CA ASN A 159 -9.61 -12.53 9.06
C ASN A 159 -8.28 -11.97 8.53
N GLN A 160 -8.32 -11.14 7.48
CA GLN A 160 -7.21 -10.30 7.08
C GLN A 160 -6.90 -9.35 8.24
N MET A 161 -6.21 -9.85 9.25
CA MET A 161 -5.64 -9.03 10.30
C MET A 161 -4.30 -8.58 9.76
N ASN A 162 -4.27 -7.45 9.06
CA ASN A 162 -3.05 -6.65 9.04
C ASN A 162 -2.62 -6.42 10.49
N THR A 163 -1.34 -6.65 10.81
CA THR A 163 -0.85 -6.63 12.20
C THR A 163 -1.57 -7.65 13.10
N PRO A 164 -1.45 -8.97 12.82
CA PRO A 164 -2.10 -10.00 13.63
C PRO A 164 -1.52 -10.03 15.05
N ALA A 165 -2.36 -10.19 16.07
CA ALA A 165 -1.86 -10.25 17.45
C ALA A 165 -0.82 -11.39 17.62
N LEU A 166 0.33 -11.06 18.20
CA LEU A 166 1.41 -12.01 18.50
C LEU A 166 1.64 -12.06 19.99
N GLU A 167 2.01 -13.25 20.47
CA GLU A 167 2.42 -13.44 21.86
C GLU A 167 3.84 -13.97 21.93
N THR A 168 4.55 -13.52 22.95
CA THR A 168 5.87 -14.04 23.33
C THR A 168 5.84 -14.51 24.78
N GLU A 169 7.01 -14.75 25.38
CA GLU A 169 7.09 -15.10 26.79
C GLU A 169 6.55 -13.98 27.69
N ARG A 170 6.94 -12.72 27.41
CA ARG A 170 6.62 -11.57 28.26
C ARG A 170 5.64 -10.57 27.64
N LEU A 171 5.42 -10.66 26.32
CA LEU A 171 4.80 -9.58 25.55
C LEU A 171 3.54 -10.02 24.83
N ILE A 172 2.62 -9.07 24.67
CA ILE A 172 1.54 -9.09 23.70
C ILE A 172 1.88 -8.02 22.67
N LEU A 173 1.94 -8.40 21.39
CA LEU A 173 2.08 -7.46 20.29
C LEU A 173 0.73 -7.36 19.61
N ARG A 174 0.09 -6.20 19.69
CA ARG A 174 -1.24 -5.96 19.13
C ARG A 174 -1.34 -4.59 18.48
N LYS A 175 -2.47 -4.30 17.83
CA LYS A 175 -2.76 -2.94 17.36
C LYS A 175 -2.92 -1.99 18.56
N PHE A 176 -2.53 -0.73 18.36
CA PHE A 176 -2.97 0.36 19.22
C PHE A 176 -4.47 0.60 19.04
N THR A 177 -5.13 0.94 20.14
CA THR A 177 -6.55 1.29 20.25
C THR A 177 -6.69 2.70 20.80
N GLU A 178 -7.88 3.28 20.76
CA GLU A 178 -8.14 4.59 21.37
C GLU A 178 -7.91 4.60 22.89
N GLN A 179 -8.00 3.44 23.56
CA GLN A 179 -7.71 3.32 24.99
C GLN A 179 -6.21 3.45 25.29
N ASP A 180 -5.33 3.26 24.30
CA ASP A 180 -3.89 3.29 24.47
C ASP A 180 -3.29 4.70 24.33
N MET A 181 -4.11 5.75 24.15
CA MET A 181 -3.61 7.09 23.84
C MET A 181 -2.70 7.65 24.94
N GLU A 182 -3.00 7.36 26.21
CA GLU A 182 -2.13 7.75 27.33
C GLU A 182 -0.78 7.03 27.24
N ALA A 183 -0.78 5.71 27.00
CA ALA A 183 0.42 4.93 26.83
C ALA A 183 1.26 5.40 25.64
N LEU A 184 0.61 5.70 24.51
CA LEU A 184 1.25 6.23 23.32
C LEU A 184 1.86 7.61 23.57
N PHE A 185 1.15 8.50 24.28
CA PHE A 185 1.70 9.78 24.72
C PHE A 185 2.95 9.58 25.59
N LEU A 186 2.93 8.67 26.57
CA LEU A 186 4.10 8.36 27.40
C LEU A 186 5.30 7.84 26.58
N ILE A 187 5.04 7.05 25.53
CA ILE A 187 6.08 6.55 24.61
C ILE A 187 6.69 7.69 23.79
N LEU A 188 5.86 8.62 23.31
CA LEU A 188 6.26 9.66 22.36
C LEU A 188 6.75 10.96 22.99
N GLN A 189 6.42 11.25 24.25
CA GLN A 189 6.81 12.50 24.92
C GLN A 189 8.27 12.52 25.41
N ASP A 190 8.91 11.36 25.56
CA ASP A 190 10.24 11.30 26.16
C ASP A 190 11.31 11.83 25.18
N GLU A 191 11.98 12.92 25.58
CA GLU A 191 13.00 13.59 24.77
C GLU A 191 14.21 12.70 24.49
N GLU A 192 14.59 11.84 25.44
CA GLU A 192 15.75 10.94 25.29
C GLU A 192 15.44 9.85 24.27
N VAL A 193 14.20 9.33 24.28
CA VAL A 193 13.71 8.36 23.28
C VAL A 193 13.66 9.00 21.88
N ASN A 194 13.25 10.27 21.78
CA ASN A 194 13.10 11.00 20.50
C ASN A 194 14.39 11.66 19.99
N ARG A 195 15.49 11.59 20.75
CA ARG A 195 16.77 12.20 20.38
C ARG A 195 17.24 11.81 18.98
N PHE A 196 17.03 10.55 18.61
CA PHE A 196 17.46 9.96 17.33
C PHE A 196 16.30 9.71 16.37
N LEU A 197 15.17 10.41 16.53
CA LEU A 197 14.04 10.36 15.61
C LEU A 197 13.94 11.69 14.85
N PRO A 198 13.41 11.71 13.61
CA PRO A 198 13.36 12.94 12.83
C PRO A 198 12.33 13.95 13.37
N TRP A 199 11.35 13.50 14.16
CA TRP A 199 10.32 14.35 14.75
C TRP A 199 10.66 14.83 16.17
N TYR A 200 9.93 15.84 16.62
CA TYR A 200 9.94 16.32 18.00
C TYR A 200 8.99 15.48 18.86
N PRO A 201 9.26 15.38 20.18
CA PRO A 201 8.34 14.76 21.11
C PRO A 201 6.96 15.42 21.07
N VAL A 202 5.91 14.61 21.23
CA VAL A 202 4.54 15.13 21.37
C VAL A 202 4.40 15.86 22.70
N LYS A 203 3.64 16.96 22.71
CA LYS A 203 3.52 17.86 23.87
C LYS A 203 2.27 17.62 24.70
N ASN A 204 1.25 17.00 24.12
CA ASN A 204 -0.04 16.78 24.77
C ASN A 204 -0.80 15.60 24.13
N MET A 205 -1.94 15.28 24.71
CA MET A 205 -2.82 14.19 24.27
C MET A 205 -3.42 14.39 22.87
N GLU A 206 -3.68 15.63 22.45
CA GLU A 206 -4.21 15.92 21.11
C GLU A 206 -3.17 15.60 20.04
N GLU A 207 -1.90 15.97 20.27
CA GLU A 207 -0.79 15.61 19.38
C GLU A 207 -0.57 14.09 19.33
N ALA A 208 -0.70 13.39 20.46
CA ALA A 208 -0.61 11.92 20.48
C ALA A 208 -1.76 11.26 19.70
N LYS A 209 -2.99 11.76 19.83
CA LYS A 209 -4.14 11.28 19.06
C LYS A 209 -3.97 11.51 17.56
N ARG A 210 -3.52 12.70 17.16
CA ARG A 210 -3.22 12.99 15.75
C ARG A 210 -2.12 12.06 15.22
N PHE A 211 -1.06 11.83 15.99
CA PHE A 211 -0.02 10.88 15.64
C PHE A 211 -0.58 9.47 15.45
N TYR A 212 -1.49 9.02 16.33
CA TYR A 212 -2.17 7.74 16.20
C TYR A 212 -2.97 7.65 14.90
N GLU A 213 -3.80 8.64 14.60
CA GLU A 213 -4.63 8.67 13.39
C GLU A 213 -3.77 8.60 12.12
N GLU A 214 -2.75 9.44 12.04
CA GLU A 214 -1.86 9.55 10.87
C GLU A 214 -0.94 8.34 10.69
N ARG A 215 -0.42 7.75 11.77
CA ARG A 215 0.66 6.74 11.70
C ARG A 215 0.21 5.31 11.96
N TYR A 216 -0.90 5.11 12.67
CA TYR A 216 -1.39 3.79 13.06
C TYR A 216 -2.77 3.51 12.49
N ALA A 217 -3.78 4.34 12.73
CA ALA A 217 -5.14 4.07 12.27
C ALA A 217 -5.20 3.94 10.74
N ALA A 218 -4.56 4.86 10.01
CA ALA A 218 -4.43 4.79 8.56
C ALA A 218 -3.74 3.50 8.07
N LYS A 219 -2.70 3.02 8.78
CA LYS A 219 -2.04 1.74 8.45
C LYS A 219 -2.93 0.54 8.76
N TYR A 220 -3.72 0.61 9.83
CA TYR A 220 -4.65 -0.44 10.23
C TYR A 220 -5.84 -0.60 9.29
N ALA A 221 -6.11 0.37 8.41
CA ALA A 221 -7.08 0.24 7.34
C ALA A 221 -6.53 -0.47 6.09
N GLN A 222 -5.20 -0.60 5.95
CA GLN A 222 -4.58 -1.21 4.76
C GLN A 222 -4.67 -2.74 4.78
N PRO A 223 -4.72 -3.43 3.63
CA PRO A 223 -4.81 -4.90 3.60
C PRO A 223 -3.66 -5.63 4.31
N GLN A 224 -2.48 -5.01 4.33
CA GLN A 224 -1.27 -5.55 4.96
C GLN A 224 -0.50 -4.41 5.63
N ALA A 225 -0.15 -4.61 6.89
CA ALA A 225 0.65 -3.69 7.69
C ALA A 225 1.22 -4.45 8.88
N TYR A 226 2.34 -3.99 9.42
CA TYR A 226 2.92 -4.51 10.65
C TYR A 226 3.25 -3.33 11.55
N ALA A 227 2.31 -2.89 12.37
CA ALA A 227 2.50 -1.75 13.26
C ALA A 227 1.96 -2.10 14.66
N TYR A 228 2.83 -2.58 15.52
CA TYR A 228 2.46 -3.15 16.82
C TYR A 228 2.71 -2.16 17.96
N ALA A 229 1.76 -2.08 18.88
CA ALA A 229 2.02 -1.77 20.28
C ALA A 229 2.77 -2.95 20.91
N VAL A 230 3.83 -2.67 21.67
CA VAL A 230 4.53 -3.66 22.48
C VAL A 230 3.98 -3.56 23.89
N CYS A 231 3.14 -4.52 24.29
CA CYS A 231 2.49 -4.54 25.59
C CYS A 231 3.12 -5.58 26.53
N LEU A 232 3.16 -5.30 27.83
CA LEU A 232 3.50 -6.32 28.82
C LEU A 232 2.30 -7.24 29.05
N LYS A 233 2.54 -8.55 29.17
CA LYS A 233 1.47 -9.53 29.44
C LYS A 233 0.76 -9.34 30.78
N ALA A 234 1.43 -8.71 31.76
CA ALA A 234 0.91 -8.58 33.12
C ALA A 234 -0.35 -7.69 33.19
N ASP A 235 -0.41 -6.66 32.36
CA ASP A 235 -1.43 -5.61 32.41
C ASP A 235 -1.94 -5.17 31.02
N ASP A 236 -1.44 -5.80 29.93
CA ASP A 236 -1.72 -5.43 28.54
C ASP A 236 -1.47 -3.93 28.25
N TYR A 237 -0.50 -3.34 28.94
CA TYR A 237 -0.18 -1.93 28.82
C TYR A 237 0.93 -1.68 27.78
N PRO A 238 0.74 -0.79 26.78
CA PRO A 238 1.77 -0.46 25.82
C PRO A 238 2.96 0.25 26.46
N ILE A 239 4.16 -0.29 26.22
CA ILE A 239 5.43 0.28 26.70
C ILE A 239 6.35 0.70 25.56
N GLY A 240 6.01 0.35 24.31
CA GLY A 240 6.75 0.69 23.11
C GLY A 240 5.99 0.36 21.85
N TYR A 241 6.68 0.41 20.72
CA TYR A 241 6.15 0.02 19.43
C TYR A 241 7.21 -0.69 18.58
N ILE A 242 6.75 -1.48 17.62
CA ILE A 242 7.60 -2.08 16.59
C ILE A 242 6.83 -2.19 15.28
N LYS A 243 7.47 -1.87 14.16
CA LYS A 243 6.85 -1.86 12.85
C LYS A 243 7.74 -2.42 11.75
N VAL A 244 7.11 -2.91 10.68
CA VAL A 244 7.73 -3.10 9.36
C VAL A 244 6.89 -2.31 8.37
N ASP A 245 7.50 -1.38 7.66
CA ASP A 245 6.81 -0.63 6.62
C ASP A 245 6.65 -1.46 5.33
N MET A 246 5.65 -1.11 4.52
CA MET A 246 5.29 -1.89 3.33
C MET A 246 5.79 -1.27 2.01
N GLU A 247 6.46 -0.13 2.04
CA GLU A 247 7.18 0.36 0.86
C GLU A 247 8.41 -0.53 0.56
N GLU A 248 9.03 -0.29 -0.58
CA GLU A 248 10.13 -1.08 -1.15
C GLU A 248 11.28 -1.44 -0.17
N HIS A 249 11.60 -0.55 0.75
CA HIS A 249 12.68 -0.71 1.72
C HIS A 249 12.32 -1.60 2.91
N HIS A 250 11.03 -1.82 3.20
CA HIS A 250 10.59 -2.57 4.37
C HIS A 250 11.26 -2.15 5.68
N ASP A 251 11.22 -0.84 6.01
CA ASP A 251 11.87 -0.28 7.20
C ASP A 251 11.34 -0.91 8.49
N PHE A 252 12.25 -1.52 9.23
CA PHE A 252 12.02 -2.16 10.51
C PHE A 252 12.38 -1.21 11.65
N GLY A 253 11.36 -0.50 12.12
CA GLY A 253 11.47 0.52 13.15
C GLY A 253 10.95 0.05 14.50
N TYR A 254 11.55 0.52 15.60
CA TYR A 254 11.08 0.24 16.95
C TYR A 254 11.40 1.40 17.90
N GLY A 255 10.60 1.48 18.96
CA GLY A 255 10.79 2.42 20.06
C GLY A 255 10.30 1.80 21.37
N LEU A 256 10.93 2.17 22.48
CA LEU A 256 10.61 1.64 23.79
C LEU A 256 10.81 2.74 24.83
N ARG A 257 9.90 2.84 25.79
CA ARG A 257 10.05 3.68 26.97
C ARG A 257 11.34 3.35 27.73
N LYS A 258 12.04 4.39 28.21
CA LYS A 258 13.39 4.28 28.79
C LYS A 258 13.48 3.35 30.01
N GLU A 259 12.42 3.29 30.81
CA GLU A 259 12.31 2.48 32.02
C GLU A 259 12.31 0.96 31.72
N PHE A 260 12.13 0.61 30.45
CA PHE A 260 12.10 -0.77 29.95
C PHE A 260 13.34 -1.14 29.12
N TRP A 261 14.30 -0.22 28.97
CA TRP A 261 15.56 -0.50 28.27
C TRP A 261 16.40 -1.57 28.99
N HIS A 262 17.33 -2.17 28.25
CA HIS A 262 18.29 -3.18 28.74
C HIS A 262 17.67 -4.49 29.27
N LYS A 263 16.36 -4.71 29.06
CA LYS A 263 15.65 -5.94 29.46
C LYS A 263 15.43 -6.94 28.31
N GLY A 264 15.98 -6.67 27.13
CA GLY A 264 15.83 -7.52 25.93
C GLY A 264 14.43 -7.48 25.27
N ILE A 265 13.55 -6.56 25.70
CA ILE A 265 12.15 -6.49 25.25
C ILE A 265 12.04 -6.25 23.75
N VAL A 266 12.77 -5.27 23.20
CA VAL A 266 12.72 -5.00 21.75
C VAL A 266 13.24 -6.20 20.94
N THR A 267 14.32 -6.85 21.37
CA THR A 267 14.85 -8.04 20.69
C THR A 267 13.84 -9.19 20.69
N GLU A 268 13.12 -9.41 21.79
CA GLU A 268 12.05 -10.41 21.89
C GLU A 268 10.89 -10.07 20.94
N ALA A 269 10.39 -8.84 20.98
CA ALA A 269 9.33 -8.37 20.09
C ALA A 269 9.75 -8.50 18.61
N ALA A 270 10.98 -8.09 18.31
CA ALA A 270 11.54 -8.12 16.97
C ALA A 270 11.62 -9.54 16.39
N LYS A 271 12.05 -10.52 17.18
CA LYS A 271 12.06 -11.93 16.76
C LYS A 271 10.66 -12.43 16.39
N ALA A 272 9.64 -12.04 17.16
CA ALA A 272 8.26 -12.41 16.88
C ALA A 272 7.76 -11.78 15.57
N VAL A 273 8.00 -10.48 15.36
CA VAL A 273 7.61 -9.77 14.14
C VAL A 273 8.35 -10.31 12.91
N ILE A 274 9.67 -10.56 13.01
CA ILE A 274 10.47 -11.14 11.93
C ILE A 274 9.92 -12.51 11.50
N LYS A 275 9.56 -13.36 12.47
CA LYS A 275 8.93 -14.66 12.20
C LYS A 275 7.60 -14.47 11.47
N GLN A 276 6.79 -13.49 11.86
CA GLN A 276 5.50 -13.21 11.24
C GLN A 276 5.67 -12.71 9.80
N VAL A 277 6.49 -11.68 9.56
CA VAL A 277 6.66 -11.14 8.20
C VAL A 277 7.31 -12.14 7.24
N LYS A 278 8.20 -13.01 7.75
CA LYS A 278 8.74 -14.13 6.97
C LYS A 278 7.64 -15.13 6.58
N LYS A 279 6.76 -15.47 7.52
CA LYS A 279 5.61 -16.35 7.27
C LYS A 279 4.68 -15.75 6.21
N ASP A 280 4.51 -14.43 6.23
CA ASP A 280 3.66 -13.69 5.29
C ASP A 280 4.36 -13.38 3.95
N GLY A 281 5.57 -13.90 3.74
CA GLY A 281 6.23 -13.92 2.43
C GLY A 281 7.15 -12.74 2.12
N LEU A 282 7.47 -11.88 3.08
CA LEU A 282 8.47 -10.82 2.84
C LEU A 282 9.83 -11.45 2.55
N SER A 283 10.48 -11.00 1.47
CA SER A 283 11.79 -11.51 1.06
C SER A 283 12.94 -10.97 1.90
N TYR A 284 12.83 -9.74 2.39
CA TYR A 284 13.84 -9.09 3.23
C TYR A 284 13.19 -7.96 4.05
N ILE A 285 13.92 -7.49 5.06
CA ILE A 285 13.62 -6.25 5.79
C ILE A 285 14.91 -5.44 5.94
N THR A 286 14.79 -4.13 5.98
CA THR A 286 15.92 -3.21 6.25
C THR A 286 15.70 -2.46 7.54
N ALA A 287 16.76 -1.92 8.13
CA ALA A 287 16.67 -1.02 9.26
C ALA A 287 17.85 -0.06 9.23
N THR A 288 17.62 1.21 9.57
CA THR A 288 18.68 2.20 9.68
C THR A 288 18.73 2.77 11.08
N HIS A 289 19.93 3.13 11.54
CA HIS A 289 20.09 3.88 12.77
C HIS A 289 21.23 4.89 12.64
N ASP A 290 21.12 6.00 13.35
CA ASP A 290 22.24 6.93 13.53
C ASP A 290 23.43 6.17 14.15
N ARG A 291 24.62 6.32 13.58
CA ARG A 291 25.88 5.76 14.13
C ARG A 291 26.10 6.12 15.60
N ASN A 292 25.56 7.24 16.08
CA ASN A 292 25.64 7.72 17.45
C ASN A 292 24.62 7.06 18.38
N ASN A 293 23.74 6.19 17.86
CA ASN A 293 22.80 5.36 18.62
C ASN A 293 23.18 3.86 18.55
N PRO A 294 24.31 3.45 19.16
CA PRO A 294 24.78 2.06 19.08
C PRO A 294 23.81 1.05 19.71
N ARG A 295 22.92 1.50 20.60
CA ARG A 295 21.89 0.66 21.23
C ARG A 295 20.90 0.12 20.20
N SER A 296 20.48 0.96 19.25
CA SER A 296 19.61 0.52 18.16
C SER A 296 20.31 -0.51 17.28
N GLY A 297 21.55 -0.26 16.86
CA GLY A 297 22.34 -1.24 16.10
C GLY A 297 22.55 -2.57 16.85
N GLY A 298 22.61 -2.55 18.18
CA GLY A 298 22.67 -3.75 19.01
C GLY A 298 21.44 -4.65 18.86
N VAL A 299 20.23 -4.07 18.79
CA VAL A 299 19.00 -4.83 18.55
C VAL A 299 19.05 -5.49 17.17
N MET A 300 19.43 -4.75 16.12
CA MET A 300 19.55 -5.26 14.75
C MET A 300 20.48 -6.47 14.68
N ARG A 301 21.67 -6.39 15.29
CA ARG A 301 22.62 -7.52 15.37
C ARG A 301 22.04 -8.71 16.14
N ASN A 302 21.40 -8.46 17.28
CA ASN A 302 20.83 -9.53 18.12
C ASN A 302 19.66 -10.30 17.45
N VAL A 303 19.05 -9.73 16.41
CA VAL A 303 18.03 -10.41 15.60
C VAL A 303 18.56 -10.95 14.27
N GLY A 304 19.87 -10.88 14.06
CA GLY A 304 20.55 -11.47 12.91
C GLY A 304 20.63 -10.57 11.67
N MET A 305 20.25 -9.30 11.76
CA MET A 305 20.48 -8.35 10.67
C MET A 305 21.98 -8.10 10.49
N LYS A 306 22.41 -7.98 9.24
CA LYS A 306 23.80 -7.74 8.85
C LYS A 306 23.97 -6.30 8.36
N TYR A 307 25.02 -5.65 8.82
CA TYR A 307 25.45 -4.37 8.27
C TYR A 307 25.71 -4.48 6.77
N GLN A 308 25.28 -3.47 6.01
CA GLN A 308 25.50 -3.40 4.56
C GLN A 308 26.40 -2.23 4.17
N TYR A 309 26.04 -1.02 4.60
CA TYR A 309 26.79 0.20 4.30
C TYR A 309 26.32 1.36 5.19
N SER A 310 27.05 2.48 5.13
CA SER A 310 26.71 3.73 5.80
C SER A 310 26.47 4.84 4.78
N TYR A 311 25.60 5.78 5.10
CA TYR A 311 25.26 6.91 4.25
C TYR A 311 24.90 8.13 5.09
N GLU A 312 25.00 9.32 4.50
CA GLU A 312 24.59 10.57 5.16
C GLU A 312 23.26 11.08 4.59
N GLU A 313 22.43 11.63 5.49
CA GLU A 313 21.17 12.26 5.14
C GLU A 313 20.95 13.49 6.03
N GLN A 314 20.47 14.57 5.42
CA GLN A 314 20.09 15.79 6.14
C GLN A 314 18.65 15.66 6.64
N TRP A 315 18.48 15.42 7.94
CA TRP A 315 17.15 15.27 8.53
C TRP A 315 16.44 16.60 8.72
N GLN A 316 15.21 16.66 8.21
CA GLN A 316 14.24 17.72 8.47
C GLN A 316 13.11 17.19 9.35
N PRO A 317 12.51 18.01 10.24
CA PRO A 317 12.70 19.45 10.42
C PRO A 317 13.86 19.86 11.34
N LYS A 318 14.64 18.92 11.91
CA LYS A 318 15.71 19.24 12.88
C LYS A 318 16.96 19.90 12.26
N ASN A 319 17.07 19.87 10.94
CA ASN A 319 18.21 20.36 10.17
C ASN A 319 19.57 19.84 10.69
N ILE A 320 19.65 18.54 10.94
CA ILE A 320 20.87 17.86 11.38
C ILE A 320 21.36 16.90 10.30
N LEU A 321 22.68 16.87 10.07
CA LEU A 321 23.33 15.87 9.23
C LEU A 321 23.51 14.59 10.05
N VAL A 322 22.95 13.49 9.59
CA VAL A 322 23.02 12.20 10.29
C VAL A 322 23.71 11.17 9.41
N THR A 323 24.68 10.46 9.98
CA THR A 323 25.28 9.28 9.34
C THR A 323 24.51 8.03 9.79
N PHE A 324 23.77 7.43 8.86
CA PHE A 324 23.07 6.17 9.08
C PHE A 324 23.97 4.98 8.82
N ARG A 325 23.76 3.92 9.60
CA ARG A 325 24.19 2.57 9.28
C ARG A 325 22.99 1.75 8.86
N MET A 326 23.04 1.22 7.64
CA MET A 326 22.01 0.37 7.07
C MET A 326 22.30 -1.09 7.39
N TYR A 327 21.29 -1.75 7.94
CA TYR A 327 21.28 -3.17 8.26
C TYR A 327 20.16 -3.85 7.46
N GLN A 328 20.39 -5.10 7.06
CA GLN A 328 19.41 -5.89 6.31
C GLN A 328 19.36 -7.33 6.82
N LEU A 329 18.19 -7.92 6.77
CA LEU A 329 17.98 -9.36 6.95
C LEU A 329 17.22 -9.91 5.74
N ASN A 330 17.84 -10.83 5.01
CA ASN A 330 17.19 -11.59 3.94
C ASN A 330 16.44 -12.77 4.55
N LEU A 331 15.14 -12.87 4.27
CA LEU A 331 14.23 -13.83 4.88
C LEU A 331 13.98 -15.05 3.99
N ASP A 332 14.20 -14.91 2.69
CA ASP A 332 14.00 -15.92 1.65
C ASP A 332 15.24 -16.76 1.30
N GLY A 333 16.36 -16.55 2.02
CA GLY A 333 17.62 -17.26 1.81
C GLY A 333 18.52 -16.68 0.71
N ASN A 334 18.10 -15.61 0.02
CA ASN A 334 19.00 -14.91 -0.90
C ASN A 334 19.96 -14.00 -0.13
N GLU A 335 21.08 -14.55 0.34
CA GLU A 335 22.13 -13.82 1.08
C GLU A 335 22.85 -12.75 0.26
N SER A 336 22.76 -12.78 -1.07
CA SER A 336 23.46 -11.83 -1.95
C SER A 336 22.69 -10.52 -2.15
N ARG A 337 21.41 -10.48 -1.77
CA ARG A 337 20.55 -9.30 -1.95
C ARG A 337 20.96 -8.20 -1.00
N VAL A 338 21.12 -7.00 -1.55
CA VAL A 338 21.35 -5.76 -0.80
C VAL A 338 20.44 -4.70 -1.39
N TYR A 339 19.59 -4.10 -0.56
CA TYR A 339 18.82 -2.91 -0.92
C TYR A 339 19.77 -1.72 -1.01
N LYS A 340 19.89 -1.09 -2.18
CA LYS A 340 20.92 -0.08 -2.47
C LYS A 340 20.39 1.35 -2.69
N LYS A 341 19.09 1.58 -2.60
CA LYS A 341 18.52 2.91 -2.92
C LYS A 341 19.20 4.04 -2.16
N TYR A 342 19.41 3.90 -0.84
CA TYR A 342 20.10 4.91 -0.05
C TYR A 342 21.56 5.11 -0.48
N TRP A 343 22.26 4.03 -0.83
CA TRP A 343 23.60 4.11 -1.38
C TRP A 343 23.62 4.89 -2.69
N ASP A 344 22.71 4.56 -3.60
CA ASP A 344 22.67 5.13 -4.95
C ASP A 344 22.22 6.60 -4.94
N THR A 345 21.41 7.03 -3.95
CA THR A 345 20.87 8.40 -3.87
C THR A 345 21.64 9.34 -2.95
N SER A 346 22.37 8.83 -1.96
CA SER A 346 23.11 9.67 -1.02
C SER A 346 24.42 10.17 -1.62
N ALA A 347 24.67 11.48 -1.49
CA ALA A 347 25.91 12.12 -1.93
C ALA A 347 27.16 11.57 -1.21
N VAL A 348 27.00 11.17 0.06
CA VAL A 348 28.05 10.55 0.87
C VAL A 348 27.57 9.17 1.31
N HIS A 349 28.29 8.13 0.90
CA HIS A 349 28.07 6.74 1.26
C HIS A 349 29.40 5.98 1.29
N PHE A 350 29.54 5.01 2.20
CA PHE A 350 30.79 4.27 2.39
C PHE A 350 30.58 2.97 3.18
N ILE A 351 31.59 2.10 3.17
CA ILE A 351 31.67 0.89 4.01
C ILE A 351 32.56 1.17 5.21
N GLU A 352 32.05 0.89 6.41
CA GLU A 352 32.83 0.97 7.64
C GLU A 352 33.65 -0.31 7.85
N PRO A 353 34.98 -0.24 7.96
CA PRO A 353 35.85 -1.42 7.94
C PRO A 353 35.83 -2.29 9.20
N ASN A 354 35.18 -1.86 10.30
CA ASN A 354 35.31 -2.47 11.64
C ASN A 354 33.96 -2.72 12.35
N LEU A 355 32.93 -3.19 11.64
CA LEU A 355 31.58 -3.41 12.19
C LEU A 355 31.10 -4.86 12.18
#